data_AF-A0A2V8BMH2-F1
#
_entry.id   AF-A0A2V8BMH2-F1
#
_cell.length_a   1.000
_cell.length_b   1.000
_cell.length_c   1.000
_cell.angle_alpha   90.00
_cell.angle_beta   90.00
_cell.angle_gamma   90.00
#
_symmetry.space_group_name_H-M   'P 1'
#
loop_
_entity.id
_entity.type
_entity.pdbx_description
1 polymer ?
#
loop_
_entity_poly.entity_id
_entity_poly.type
_entity_poly.pdbx_seq_one_letter_code
_entity_poly.pdbx_strand_id
1 'polypeptide(L)'
;MNEKVNVAAQLKQFIDITGPLWHQGKLAGKVYSAFASAATAHGGHESTLLSLANVFYHWGGIIVPPGYTDPIQFQIGTPYGTSFQSSKDSEGPIDMVLAAARYQGRRAAEIAAALKAGRRTPELAA
;
A
#
# COMPACT_ATOMS: atom_id res chain seq x y z
N MET A 1 27.88 7.05 -1.00
CA MET A 1 26.84 6.35 -1.78
C MET A 1 25.81 5.84 -0.76
N ASN A 2 24.85 6.69 -0.38
CA ASN A 2 23.97 6.47 0.78
C ASN A 2 22.49 6.71 0.42
N GLU A 3 22.08 6.31 -0.78
CA GLU A 3 20.66 6.27 -1.11
C GLU A 3 20.07 5.01 -0.49
N LYS A 4 19.45 5.17 0.68
CA LYS A 4 18.58 4.15 1.26
C LYS A 4 17.47 3.85 0.24
N VAL A 5 17.25 2.58 -0.05
CA VAL A 5 16.13 2.11 -0.87
C VAL A 5 14.82 2.68 -0.32
N ASN A 6 14.11 3.44 -1.14
CA ASN A 6 12.90 4.16 -0.75
C ASN A 6 12.00 4.39 -1.99
N VAL A 7 10.84 5.01 -1.78
CA VAL A 7 9.93 5.41 -2.84
C VAL A 7 10.61 6.29 -3.90
N ALA A 8 10.10 6.23 -5.13
CA ALA A 8 10.57 7.10 -6.21
C ALA A 8 10.45 8.59 -5.84
N ALA A 9 11.38 9.42 -6.30
CA ALA A 9 11.42 10.85 -6.00
C ALA A 9 10.10 11.57 -6.34
N GLN A 10 9.45 11.17 -7.44
CA GLN A 10 8.16 11.70 -7.87
C GLN A 10 7.05 11.42 -6.84
N LEU A 11 7.02 10.20 -6.29
CA LEU A 11 6.06 9.85 -5.24
C LEU A 11 6.39 10.56 -3.93
N LYS A 12 7.68 10.69 -3.60
CA LYS A 12 8.11 11.46 -2.42
C LYS A 12 7.66 12.92 -2.53
N GLN A 13 7.87 13.56 -3.67
CA GLN A 13 7.45 14.95 -3.91
C GLN A 13 5.93 15.10 -3.77
N PHE A 14 5.15 14.15 -4.28
CA PHE A 14 3.70 14.14 -4.06
C PHE A 14 3.34 14.04 -2.57
N ILE A 15 4.00 13.16 -1.81
CA ILE A 15 3.77 13.03 -0.35
C ILE A 15 4.15 14.34 0.36
N ASP A 16 5.27 14.97 0.02
CA ASP A 16 5.76 16.18 0.67
C ASP A 16 4.76 17.35 0.56
N ILE A 17 4.00 17.45 -0.55
CA ILE A 17 2.97 18.49 -0.72
C ILE A 17 1.66 18.21 0.03
N THR A 18 1.51 17.05 0.67
CA THR A 18 0.31 16.72 1.47
C THR A 18 0.33 17.30 2.90
N GLY A 19 1.42 17.98 3.30
CA GLY A 19 1.60 18.57 4.63
C GLY A 19 0.39 19.36 5.17
N PRO A 20 -0.24 20.26 4.39
CA PRO A 20 -1.43 20.98 4.84
C PRO A 20 -2.64 20.06 5.12
N LEU A 21 -2.83 18.99 4.34
CA LEU A 21 -3.91 18.02 4.58
C LEU A 21 -3.65 17.20 5.85
N TRP A 22 -2.39 16.79 6.07
CA TRP A 22 -1.97 16.13 7.30
C TRP A 22 -2.21 17.02 8.52
N HIS A 23 -1.76 18.27 8.47
CA HIS A 23 -1.93 19.22 9.58
C HIS A 23 -3.40 19.47 9.91
N GLN A 24 -4.29 19.45 8.92
CA GLN A 24 -5.75 19.59 9.09
C GLN A 24 -6.44 18.28 9.49
N GLY A 25 -5.72 17.17 9.70
CA GLY A 25 -6.29 15.85 10.01
C GLY A 25 -7.08 15.22 8.86
N LYS A 26 -7.03 15.78 7.65
CA LYS A 26 -7.85 15.35 6.50
C LYS A 26 -7.46 13.99 5.93
N LEU A 27 -6.29 13.47 6.31
CA LEU A 27 -5.77 12.15 5.92
C LEU A 27 -6.07 11.07 6.97
N ALA A 28 -6.46 11.47 8.18
CA ALA A 28 -6.68 10.55 9.29
C ALA A 28 -7.87 9.61 9.05
N GLY A 29 -7.72 8.38 9.52
CA GLY A 29 -8.74 7.35 9.49
C GLY A 29 -9.13 6.86 8.10
N LYS A 30 -8.37 7.20 7.04
CA LYS A 30 -8.52 6.62 5.70
C LYS A 30 -7.81 5.27 5.62
N VAL A 31 -8.28 4.42 4.71
CA VAL A 31 -7.64 3.13 4.40
C VAL A 31 -6.50 3.34 3.41
N TYR A 32 -5.35 2.74 3.71
CA TYR A 32 -4.15 2.77 2.86
C TYR A 32 -3.64 1.37 2.59
N SER A 33 -3.20 1.13 1.36
CA SER A 33 -2.50 -0.09 0.93
C SER A 33 -1.46 0.31 -0.12
N ALA A 34 -0.36 -0.43 -0.22
CA ALA A 34 0.74 -0.11 -1.12
C ALA A 34 1.16 -1.31 -1.96
N PHE A 35 1.66 -1.04 -3.16
CA PHE A 35 2.28 -2.01 -4.06
C PHE A 35 3.61 -1.44 -4.57
N ALA A 36 4.51 -2.29 -5.03
CA ALA A 36 5.85 -1.88 -5.46
C ALA A 36 6.32 -2.62 -6.71
N SER A 37 7.40 -2.13 -7.30
CA SER A 37 8.15 -2.83 -8.35
C SER A 37 9.63 -2.54 -8.18
N ALA A 38 10.48 -3.51 -8.48
CA ALA A 38 11.94 -3.35 -8.50
C ALA A 38 12.58 -4.31 -9.50
N ALA A 39 13.81 -4.00 -9.94
CA ALA A 39 14.46 -4.75 -11.02
C ALA A 39 14.94 -6.16 -10.63
N THR A 40 15.20 -6.38 -9.34
CA THR A 40 15.74 -7.63 -8.81
C THR A 40 14.87 -8.17 -7.69
N ALA A 41 14.92 -9.49 -7.45
CA ALA A 41 14.06 -10.18 -6.49
C ALA A 41 14.16 -9.61 -5.05
N HIS A 42 15.34 -9.18 -4.62
CA HIS A 42 15.57 -8.56 -3.31
C HIS A 42 15.94 -7.08 -3.41
N GLY A 43 15.62 -6.43 -4.53
CA GLY A 43 15.99 -5.05 -4.85
C GLY A 43 15.17 -3.99 -4.11
N GLY A 44 14.55 -4.33 -2.98
CA GLY A 44 13.84 -3.35 -2.17
C GLY A 44 12.31 -3.39 -2.18
N HIS A 45 11.70 -4.46 -2.69
CA HIS A 45 10.23 -4.60 -2.71
C HIS A 45 9.62 -4.38 -1.33
N GLU A 46 10.11 -5.11 -0.33
CA GLU A 46 9.60 -5.04 1.04
C GLU A 46 9.95 -3.72 1.73
N SER A 47 11.20 -3.26 1.62
CA SER A 47 11.64 -2.03 2.27
C SER A 47 10.89 -0.80 1.75
N THR A 48 10.56 -0.75 0.45
CA THR A 48 9.77 0.34 -0.14
C THR A 48 8.34 0.36 0.42
N LEU A 49 7.71 -0.82 0.55
CA LEU A 49 6.37 -0.95 1.14
C LEU A 49 6.36 -0.57 2.63
N LEU A 50 7.36 -1.02 3.38
CA LEU A 50 7.52 -0.65 4.79
C LEU A 50 7.79 0.85 4.97
N SER A 51 8.55 1.46 4.06
CA SER A 51 8.77 2.92 4.08
C SER A 51 7.47 3.70 3.86
N LEU A 52 6.61 3.25 2.95
CA LEU A 52 5.28 3.85 2.76
C LEU A 52 4.39 3.69 4.00
N ALA A 53 4.49 2.57 4.71
CA ALA A 53 3.76 2.38 5.96
C ALA A 53 4.10 3.46 7.00
N ASN A 54 5.37 3.91 7.07
CA ASN A 54 5.76 5.03 7.94
C ASN A 54 4.99 6.31 7.63
N VAL A 55 4.82 6.64 6.34
CA VAL A 55 4.01 7.80 5.91
C VAL A 55 2.56 7.63 6.36
N PHE A 56 1.99 6.45 6.17
CA PHE A 56 0.60 6.17 6.55
C PHE A 56 0.38 6.24 8.07
N TYR A 57 1.37 5.84 8.88
CA TYR A 57 1.33 6.03 10.34
C TYR A 57 1.26 7.52 10.70
N HIS A 58 2.10 8.36 10.09
CA HIS A 58 2.07 9.80 10.33
C HIS A 58 0.74 10.45 9.93
N TRP A 59 0.10 9.94 8.90
CA TRP A 59 -1.23 10.40 8.48
C TRP A 59 -2.37 9.94 9.39
N GLY A 60 -2.12 9.05 10.37
CA GLY A 60 -3.18 8.42 11.16
C GLY A 60 -4.03 7.47 10.30
N GLY A 61 -3.41 6.84 9.31
CA GLY A 61 -4.06 5.93 8.37
C GLY A 61 -4.32 4.54 8.94
N ILE A 62 -5.35 3.89 8.42
CA ILE A 62 -5.66 2.48 8.67
C ILE A 62 -4.97 1.68 7.56
N ILE A 63 -3.88 1.00 7.90
CA ILE A 63 -3.09 0.25 6.93
C ILE A 63 -3.72 -1.13 6.71
N VAL A 64 -4.04 -1.42 5.44
CA VAL A 64 -4.72 -2.64 5.01
C VAL A 64 -3.85 -3.34 3.97
N PRO A 65 -2.87 -4.16 4.41
CA PRO A 65 -2.05 -4.95 3.50
C PRO A 65 -2.82 -6.18 2.99
N PRO A 66 -2.35 -6.91 1.97
CA PRO A 66 -2.98 -8.16 1.59
C PRO A 66 -2.83 -9.24 2.69
N GLY A 67 -1.66 -9.34 3.33
CA GLY A 67 -1.34 -10.44 4.24
C GLY A 67 -1.46 -11.81 3.56
N TYR A 68 -1.33 -12.89 4.33
CA TYR A 68 -1.57 -14.27 3.84
C TYR A 68 -3.05 -14.66 4.01
N THR A 69 -3.95 -13.89 3.39
CA THR A 69 -5.41 -14.02 3.60
C THR A 69 -6.17 -14.56 2.39
N ASP A 70 -5.47 -14.89 1.31
CA ASP A 70 -5.98 -15.55 0.11
C ASP A 70 -4.89 -16.47 -0.46
N PRO A 71 -5.23 -17.63 -1.06
CA PRO A 71 -4.27 -18.53 -1.68
C PRO A 71 -3.27 -17.85 -2.63
N ILE A 72 -3.68 -16.80 -3.35
CA ILE A 72 -2.80 -16.08 -4.27
C ILE A 72 -1.61 -15.42 -3.54
N GLN A 73 -1.77 -15.08 -2.27
CA GLN A 73 -0.74 -14.41 -1.47
C GLN A 73 0.39 -15.36 -1.07
N PHE A 74 0.10 -16.66 -0.96
CA PHE A 74 1.15 -17.68 -0.77
C PHE A 74 1.98 -17.90 -2.03
N GLN A 75 1.44 -17.60 -3.21
CA GLN A 75 2.19 -17.68 -4.47
C GLN A 75 3.07 -16.45 -4.69
N ILE A 76 2.60 -15.26 -4.31
CA ILE A 76 3.36 -14.01 -4.39
C ILE A 76 4.38 -13.85 -3.26
N GLY A 77 4.11 -14.39 -2.07
CA GLY A 77 5.09 -14.51 -0.99
C GLY A 77 5.44 -13.21 -0.26
N THR A 78 4.61 -12.16 -0.36
CA THR A 78 4.80 -10.92 0.41
C THR A 78 3.51 -10.54 1.16
N PRO A 79 3.55 -10.38 2.49
CA PRO A 79 2.39 -9.95 3.26
C PRO A 79 2.17 -8.44 3.19
N TYR A 80 3.17 -7.64 2.83
CA TYR A 80 3.15 -6.18 2.97
C TYR A 80 2.38 -5.47 1.87
N GLY A 81 2.28 -6.10 0.70
CA GLY A 81 1.75 -5.52 -0.53
C GLY A 81 2.26 -6.29 -1.74
N THR A 82 1.45 -6.35 -2.78
CA THR A 82 1.80 -6.97 -4.05
C THR A 82 3.02 -6.25 -4.63
N SER A 83 4.00 -7.01 -5.10
CA SER A 83 5.16 -6.45 -5.80
C SER A 83 5.46 -7.18 -7.10
N PHE A 84 6.11 -6.48 -8.03
CA PHE A 84 6.48 -7.02 -9.33
C PHE A 84 7.98 -6.88 -9.57
N GLN A 85 8.65 -7.97 -9.95
CA GLN A 85 10.01 -7.88 -10.45
C GLN A 85 9.99 -7.45 -11.93
N SER A 86 10.13 -6.15 -12.18
CA SER A 86 10.24 -5.61 -13.54
C SER A 86 11.61 -5.93 -14.15
N SER A 87 11.67 -6.18 -15.45
CA SER A 87 12.93 -6.30 -16.18
C SER A 87 12.88 -5.45 -17.44
N LYS A 88 14.03 -5.22 -18.10
CA LYS A 88 14.08 -4.49 -19.37
C LYS A 88 13.20 -5.16 -20.45
N ASP A 89 13.06 -6.47 -20.37
CA ASP A 89 12.31 -7.29 -21.31
C ASP A 89 10.89 -7.61 -20.81
N SER A 90 10.48 -7.11 -19.65
CA SER A 90 9.13 -7.37 -19.14
C SER A 90 8.10 -6.49 -19.84
N GLU A 91 7.09 -7.09 -20.45
CA GLU A 91 5.92 -6.36 -20.98
C GLU A 91 4.93 -5.90 -19.89
N GLY A 92 5.20 -6.24 -18.63
CA GLY A 92 4.40 -5.87 -17.47
C GLY A 92 4.23 -7.03 -16.48
N PRO A 93 3.39 -6.84 -15.46
CA PRO A 93 3.10 -7.87 -14.47
C PRO A 93 2.41 -9.09 -15.08
N ILE A 94 2.88 -10.28 -14.74
CA ILE A 94 2.24 -11.55 -15.10
C ILE A 94 0.89 -11.74 -14.38
N ASP A 95 0.06 -12.66 -14.89
CA ASP A 95 -1.30 -12.90 -14.38
C ASP A 95 -1.38 -13.15 -12.88
N MET A 96 -0.42 -13.88 -12.32
CA MET A 96 -0.33 -14.12 -10.88
C MET A 96 -0.20 -12.82 -10.08
N VAL A 97 0.65 -11.89 -10.53
CA VAL A 97 0.84 -10.58 -9.88
C VAL A 97 -0.41 -9.73 -10.03
N LEU A 98 -1.05 -9.75 -11.20
CA LEU A 98 -2.32 -9.05 -11.44
C LEU A 98 -3.44 -9.61 -10.55
N ALA A 99 -3.50 -10.93 -10.35
CA ALA A 99 -4.46 -11.57 -9.46
C ALA A 99 -4.25 -11.15 -8.00
N ALA A 100 -2.99 -11.11 -7.53
CA ALA A 100 -2.67 -10.61 -6.19
C ALA A 100 -3.01 -9.12 -6.01
N ALA A 101 -2.73 -8.29 -7.02
CA ALA A 101 -3.07 -6.87 -7.00
C ALA A 101 -4.59 -6.65 -6.95
N ARG A 102 -5.36 -7.42 -7.75
CA ARG A 102 -6.84 -7.41 -7.71
C ARG A 102 -7.36 -7.82 -6.34
N TYR A 103 -6.80 -8.88 -5.75
CA TYR A 103 -7.13 -9.31 -4.40
C TYR A 103 -6.90 -8.19 -3.38
N GLN A 104 -5.70 -7.62 -3.36
CA GLN A 104 -5.32 -6.56 -2.44
C GLN A 104 -6.23 -5.34 -2.58
N GLY A 105 -6.51 -4.91 -3.82
CA GLY A 105 -7.40 -3.79 -4.11
C GLY A 105 -8.82 -4.03 -3.61
N ARG A 106 -9.38 -5.22 -3.87
CA ARG A 106 -10.69 -5.63 -3.37
C ARG A 106 -10.72 -5.62 -1.83
N ARG A 107 -9.75 -6.25 -1.18
CA ARG A 107 -9.65 -6.29 0.30
C ARG A 107 -9.61 -4.88 0.91
N ALA A 108 -8.81 -3.99 0.34
CA ALA A 108 -8.72 -2.60 0.79
C ALA A 108 -10.05 -1.85 0.61
N ALA A 109 -10.71 -2.02 -0.54
CA ALA A 109 -11.99 -1.39 -0.82
C ALA A 109 -13.12 -1.90 0.09
N GLU A 110 -13.19 -3.22 0.33
CA GLU A 110 -14.16 -3.84 1.23
C GLU A 110 -14.02 -3.33 2.66
N ILE A 111 -12.79 -3.26 3.18
CA ILE A 111 -12.53 -2.72 4.53
C ILE A 111 -12.86 -1.23 4.59
N ALA A 112 -12.53 -0.45 3.57
CA ALA A 112 -12.91 0.96 3.50
C ALA A 112 -14.43 1.15 3.50
N ALA A 113 -15.17 0.31 2.76
CA ALA A 113 -16.62 0.33 2.72
C ALA A 113 -17.23 -0.04 4.08
N ALA A 114 -16.73 -1.08 4.73
CA ALA A 114 -17.16 -1.49 6.06
C ALA A 114 -16.93 -0.39 7.11
N LEU A 115 -15.74 0.22 7.12
CA LEU A 115 -15.43 1.34 8.02
C LEU A 115 -16.34 2.55 7.77
N LYS A 116 -16.61 2.87 6.50
CA LYS A 116 -17.53 3.96 6.14
C LYS A 116 -18.96 3.67 6.60
N ALA A 117 -19.42 2.42 6.49
CA ALA A 117 -20.74 2.01 6.97
C ALA A 117 -20.83 2.07 8.50
N GLY A 118 -19.82 1.53 9.20
CA GLY A 118 -19.76 1.55 10.67
C GLY A 118 -19.78 2.96 11.25
N ARG A 119 -19.00 3.91 10.68
CA ARG A 119 -18.98 5.32 11.13
C ARG A 119 -20.29 6.08 10.89
N ARG A 120 -21.18 5.57 10.04
CA ARG A 120 -22.52 6.15 9.84
C ARG A 120 -23.52 5.64 10.87
N THR A 121 -23.16 4.63 11.66
CA THR A 121 -24.02 4.08 12.71
C THR A 121 -23.92 5.00 13.94
N PRO A 122 -25.04 5.60 14.41
CA PRO A 122 -25.02 6.62 15.47
C PRO A 122 -24.40 6.15 16.80
N GLU A 123 -24.49 4.85 17.11
CA GLU A 123 -24.05 4.26 18.38
C GLU A 123 -22.53 4.31 18.61
N LEU A 124 -21.74 4.55 17.57
CA LEU A 124 -20.27 4.67 17.64
C LEU A 124 -19.77 6.11 17.51
N ALA A 125 -20.68 7.09 17.40
CA ALA A 125 -20.36 8.51 17.26
C ALA A 125 -20.39 9.28 18.60
N ALA A 126 -20.69 8.58 19.71
CA ALA A 126 -20.62 9.07 21.09
C ALA A 126 -19.24 8.77 21.69
#